data_AF-A0A1V4YAI5-F1
#
_entry.id   AF-A0A1V4YAI5-F1
#
_cell.length_a   1.000
_cell.length_b   1.000
_cell.length_c   1.000
_cell.angle_alpha   90.00
_cell.angle_beta   90.00
_cell.angle_gamma   90.00
#
_symmetry.space_group_name_H-M   'P 1'
#
loop_
_entity.id
_entity.type
_entity.pdbx_description
1 polymer ?
#
loop_
_entity_poly.entity_id
_entity_poly.type
_entity_poly.pdbx_seq_one_letter_code
_entity_poly.pdbx_strand_id
1 'polypeptide(L)'
;MYDPDGGFVTVGGWIISPPGAYTPDNSGDEDLIGKATFGVVSKYLKGAKVPTGNTEFQFKVANLNFKSTSYDWLVVADSRAQYKGTGTINGAGNYDFMLSAIDAELTPSTDVDMFRIKIWDKASGSIVYDNQMVAPEDADPTTEIGGGSIIIHMTK
;
A
#
# COMPACT_ATOMS: atom_id res chain seq x y z
N MET A 1 3.86 5.98 -27.63
CA MET A 1 2.39 6.03 -27.81
C MET A 1 1.82 6.00 -26.39
N TYR A 2 1.07 7.03 -25.98
CA TYR A 2 0.56 7.20 -24.61
C TYR A 2 -0.93 6.82 -24.64
N ASP A 3 -1.31 5.81 -23.85
CA ASP A 3 -2.71 5.37 -23.70
C ASP A 3 -3.38 6.20 -22.58
N PRO A 4 -4.40 7.01 -22.89
CA PRO A 4 -5.07 7.88 -21.92
C PRO A 4 -6.09 7.19 -21.01
N ASP A 5 -6.26 5.86 -21.08
CA ASP A 5 -7.26 5.11 -20.31
C ASP A 5 -6.67 4.27 -19.14
N GLY A 6 -5.50 4.68 -18.63
CA GLY A 6 -4.62 3.96 -17.67
C GLY A 6 -5.28 3.03 -16.64
N GLY A 7 -4.66 1.86 -16.47
CA GLY A 7 -5.09 0.78 -15.56
C GLY A 7 -5.39 1.23 -14.13
N PHE A 8 -6.24 0.48 -13.45
CA PHE A 8 -6.66 0.77 -12.08
C PHE A 8 -6.60 -0.47 -11.20
N VAL A 9 -6.54 -0.24 -9.88
CA VAL A 9 -6.40 -1.30 -8.89
C VAL A 9 -7.53 -1.20 -7.88
N THR A 10 -8.17 -2.34 -7.62
CA THR A 10 -9.06 -2.52 -6.49
C THR A 10 -8.40 -3.51 -5.54
N VAL A 11 -8.08 -3.07 -4.32
CA VAL A 11 -7.46 -3.93 -3.30
C VAL A 11 -8.26 -3.84 -2.02
N GLY A 12 -8.68 -4.98 -1.48
CA GLY A 12 -9.36 -5.03 -0.20
C GLY A 12 -9.03 -6.32 0.50
N GLY A 13 -8.68 -6.25 1.78
CA GLY A 13 -8.27 -7.46 2.49
C GLY A 13 -7.60 -7.17 3.82
N TRP A 14 -6.81 -8.14 4.26
CA TRP A 14 -6.04 -8.03 5.49
C TRP A 14 -4.75 -8.85 5.41
N ILE A 15 -3.75 -8.42 6.17
CA ILE A 15 -2.50 -9.15 6.41
C ILE A 15 -2.37 -9.44 7.91
N ILE A 16 -1.52 -10.38 8.27
CA ILE A 16 -0.91 -10.39 9.60
C ILE A 16 0.29 -9.45 9.55
N SER A 17 0.19 -8.30 10.22
CA SER A 17 1.31 -7.37 10.40
C SER A 17 2.44 -8.09 11.13
N PRO A 18 3.65 -8.15 10.55
CA PRO A 18 4.77 -8.86 11.16
C PRO A 18 5.38 -8.10 12.35
N PRO A 19 6.19 -8.78 13.19
CA PRO A 19 6.99 -8.14 14.22
C PRO A 19 7.83 -6.98 13.65
N GLY A 20 7.93 -5.88 14.40
CA GLY A 20 8.78 -4.74 14.02
C GLY A 20 8.25 -3.93 12.83
N ALA A 21 7.06 -4.24 12.30
CA ALA A 21 6.45 -3.46 11.23
C ALA A 21 6.01 -2.06 11.67
N TYR A 22 5.72 -1.87 12.97
CA TYR A 22 5.29 -0.59 13.53
C TYR A 22 6.42 0.05 14.33
N THR A 23 6.88 1.22 13.88
CA THR A 23 8.09 1.88 14.39
C THR A 23 7.86 3.37 14.65
N PRO A 24 6.84 3.77 15.45
CA PRO A 24 6.64 5.18 15.77
C PRO A 24 7.92 5.75 16.41
N ASP A 25 8.31 6.96 16.01
CA ASP A 25 9.48 7.66 16.54
C ASP A 25 10.80 6.85 16.51
N ASN A 26 10.90 5.88 15.60
CA ASN A 26 12.03 4.94 15.46
C ASN A 26 12.22 3.98 16.65
N SER A 27 11.20 3.77 17.49
CA SER A 27 11.28 2.89 18.67
C SER A 27 10.59 1.54 18.45
N GLY A 28 10.81 0.90 17.29
CA GLY A 28 10.12 -0.32 16.85
C GLY A 28 9.74 -1.30 17.96
N ASP A 29 8.46 -1.62 18.03
CA ASP A 29 7.92 -2.58 19.00
C ASP A 29 7.73 -3.94 18.30
N GLU A 30 8.58 -4.91 18.65
CA GLU A 30 8.54 -6.25 18.07
C GLU A 30 7.32 -7.06 18.54
N ASP A 31 6.67 -6.66 19.65
CA ASP A 31 5.53 -7.38 20.22
C ASP A 31 4.19 -7.02 19.56
N LEU A 32 4.15 -5.93 18.79
CA LEU A 32 2.94 -5.49 18.08
C LEU A 32 2.76 -6.25 16.77
N ILE A 33 2.21 -7.45 16.90
CA ILE A 33 1.83 -8.36 15.82
C ILE A 33 0.31 -8.46 15.76
N GLY A 34 -0.26 -8.59 14.56
CA GLY A 34 -1.66 -8.97 14.43
C GLY A 34 -2.32 -8.53 13.14
N LYS A 35 -3.63 -8.76 13.06
CA LYS A 35 -4.39 -8.46 11.86
C LYS A 35 -4.43 -6.95 11.58
N ALA A 36 -3.96 -6.56 10.39
CA ALA A 36 -4.15 -5.24 9.82
C ALA A 36 -5.04 -5.33 8.58
N THR A 37 -6.01 -4.44 8.45
CA THR A 37 -6.99 -4.43 7.35
C THR A 37 -6.73 -3.26 6.43
N PHE A 38 -6.95 -3.44 5.13
CA PHE A 38 -6.83 -2.37 4.15
C PHE A 38 -8.00 -2.37 3.18
N GLY A 39 -8.31 -1.17 2.70
CA GLY A 39 -9.28 -0.91 1.64
C GLY A 39 -8.73 0.16 0.71
N VAL A 40 -8.64 -0.17 -0.57
CA VAL A 40 -7.95 0.62 -1.57
C VAL A 40 -8.69 0.61 -2.88
N VAL A 41 -8.85 1.79 -3.44
CA VAL A 41 -9.15 1.98 -4.86
C VAL A 41 -8.21 3.06 -5.37
N SER A 42 -7.47 2.79 -6.44
CA SER A 42 -6.65 3.81 -7.11
C SER A 42 -6.78 3.68 -8.62
N LYS A 43 -7.11 4.78 -9.29
CA LYS A 43 -7.35 4.83 -10.74
C LYS A 43 -6.85 6.12 -11.37
N TYR A 44 -6.31 6.04 -12.58
CA TYR A 44 -6.23 7.22 -13.43
C TYR A 44 -7.61 7.51 -14.03
N LEU A 45 -8.10 8.74 -13.85
CA LEU A 45 -9.23 9.21 -14.63
C LEU A 45 -8.75 9.56 -16.04
N LYS A 46 -9.60 9.40 -17.06
CA LYS A 46 -9.26 9.71 -18.45
C LYS A 46 -8.68 11.13 -18.59
N GLY A 47 -7.46 11.22 -19.11
CA GLY A 47 -6.74 12.49 -19.28
C GLY A 47 -6.12 13.08 -18.01
N ALA A 48 -6.21 12.40 -16.86
CA ALA A 48 -5.56 12.83 -15.63
C ALA A 48 -4.07 12.48 -15.64
N LYS A 49 -3.25 13.40 -15.11
CA LYS A 49 -1.80 13.18 -14.91
C LYS A 49 -1.47 12.58 -13.54
N VAL A 50 -2.45 12.59 -12.63
CA VAL A 50 -2.33 12.15 -11.24
C VAL A 50 -3.51 11.21 -10.97
N PRO A 51 -3.30 10.06 -10.31
CA PRO A 51 -4.38 9.14 -10.01
C PRO A 51 -5.30 9.72 -8.92
N THR A 52 -6.52 9.18 -8.86
CA THR A 52 -7.49 9.46 -7.80
C THR A 52 -7.82 8.16 -7.10
N GLY A 53 -8.10 8.22 -5.81
CA GLY A 53 -8.34 7.02 -5.04
C GLY A 53 -8.78 7.26 -3.62
N ASN A 54 -8.97 6.16 -2.90
CA ASN A 54 -9.09 6.13 -1.46
C ASN A 54 -8.25 4.96 -0.97
N THR A 55 -7.32 5.23 -0.05
CA THR A 55 -6.44 4.23 0.57
C THR A 55 -6.61 4.37 2.06
N GLU A 56 -7.10 3.31 2.69
CA GLU A 56 -7.23 3.21 4.14
C GLU A 56 -6.53 1.95 4.63
N PHE A 57 -5.73 2.09 5.68
CA PHE A 57 -5.03 1.00 6.34
C PHE A 57 -5.20 1.13 7.85
N GLN A 58 -5.69 0.06 8.48
CA GLN A 58 -5.96 0.01 9.91
C GLN A 58 -5.19 -1.12 10.56
N PHE A 59 -4.27 -0.76 11.45
CA PHE A 59 -3.61 -1.69 12.36
C PHE A 59 -4.05 -1.39 13.79
N LYS A 60 -5.15 -2.03 14.20
CA LYS A 60 -5.85 -1.74 15.46
C LYS A 60 -5.01 -2.04 16.70
N VAL A 61 -4.15 -3.06 16.64
CA VAL A 61 -3.27 -3.45 17.75
C VAL A 61 -2.37 -2.28 18.18
N ALA A 62 -1.96 -1.43 17.23
CA ALA A 62 -1.14 -0.24 17.47
C ALA A 62 -1.94 1.08 17.45
N ASN A 63 -3.28 1.03 17.40
CA ASN A 63 -4.14 2.21 17.18
C ASN A 63 -3.68 3.08 15.99
N LEU A 64 -3.25 2.44 14.90
CA LEU A 64 -2.85 3.12 13.67
C LEU A 64 -3.99 3.05 12.65
N ASN A 65 -4.59 4.19 12.32
CA ASN A 65 -5.46 4.34 11.17
C ASN A 65 -4.86 5.33 10.17
N PHE A 66 -4.35 4.85 9.06
CA PHE A 66 -3.86 5.67 7.97
C PHE A 66 -4.95 5.88 6.93
N LYS A 67 -5.09 7.13 6.47
CA LYS A 67 -5.98 7.50 5.36
C LYS A 67 -5.27 8.42 4.38
N SER A 68 -5.30 8.08 3.09
CA SER A 68 -4.75 8.94 2.04
C SER A 68 -5.53 10.25 1.90
N THR A 69 -4.80 11.27 1.48
CA THR A 69 -5.31 12.63 1.20
C THR A 69 -4.94 13.09 -0.20
N SER A 70 -3.81 12.62 -0.73
CA SER A 70 -3.37 12.88 -2.09
C SER A 70 -2.59 11.69 -2.65
N TYR A 71 -2.37 11.73 -3.96
CA TYR A 71 -1.59 10.72 -4.69
C TYR A 71 -0.59 11.45 -5.59
N ASP A 72 0.59 10.88 -5.74
CA ASP A 72 1.65 11.45 -6.58
C ASP A 72 1.70 10.75 -7.95
N TRP A 73 1.67 9.42 -7.93
CA TRP A 73 1.74 8.59 -9.13
C TRP A 73 1.23 7.18 -8.84
N LEU A 74 0.85 6.47 -9.91
CA LEU A 74 0.54 5.06 -9.94
C LEU A 74 1.27 4.44 -11.13
N VAL A 75 1.94 3.32 -10.90
CA VAL A 75 2.58 2.50 -11.92
C VAL A 75 1.93 1.12 -11.86
N VAL A 76 1.48 0.64 -13.01
CA VAL A 76 0.97 -0.73 -13.19
C VAL A 76 1.84 -1.39 -14.24
N ALA A 77 2.42 -2.53 -13.91
CA ALA A 77 3.27 -3.33 -14.78
C ALA A 77 2.98 -4.81 -14.55
N ASP A 78 2.52 -5.50 -15.60
CA ASP A 78 2.13 -6.91 -15.57
C ASP A 78 1.15 -7.21 -14.41
N SER A 79 1.59 -8.01 -13.43
CA SER A 79 0.81 -8.39 -12.26
C SER A 79 1.06 -7.52 -11.04
N ARG A 80 1.83 -6.43 -11.17
CA ARG A 80 2.18 -5.55 -10.06
C ARG A 80 1.62 -4.15 -10.25
N ALA A 81 1.09 -3.60 -9.17
CA ALA A 81 0.78 -2.19 -9.07
C ALA A 81 1.48 -1.55 -7.89
N GLN A 82 2.02 -0.37 -8.10
CA GLN A 82 2.65 0.43 -7.06
C GLN A 82 2.21 1.88 -7.17
N TYR A 83 1.96 2.53 -6.05
CA TYR A 83 1.66 3.96 -6.03
C TYR A 83 2.11 4.63 -4.74
N LYS A 84 2.24 5.97 -4.82
CA LYS A 84 2.63 6.82 -3.70
C LYS A 84 1.67 8.00 -3.54
N GLY A 85 1.71 8.59 -2.38
CA GLY A 85 1.01 9.83 -2.08
C GLY A 85 1.22 10.27 -0.65
N THR A 86 0.30 11.09 -0.17
CA THR A 86 0.30 11.57 1.22
C THR A 86 -0.98 11.20 1.94
N GLY A 87 -0.93 11.14 3.27
CA GLY A 87 -2.07 10.89 4.12
C GLY A 87 -1.87 11.35 5.55
N THR A 88 -2.84 10.98 6.37
CA THR A 88 -2.88 11.28 7.80
C THR A 88 -2.94 9.98 8.59
N ILE A 89 -2.35 9.98 9.78
CA ILE A 89 -2.56 8.93 10.78
C ILE A 89 -3.53 9.48 11.83
N ASN A 90 -4.61 8.75 12.09
CA ASN A 90 -5.66 9.12 13.05
C ASN A 90 -6.23 10.53 12.83
N GLY A 91 -6.29 10.97 11.56
CA GLY A 91 -6.80 12.28 11.16
C GLY A 91 -5.84 13.46 11.38
N ALA A 92 -4.58 13.20 11.74
CA ALA A 92 -3.57 14.23 11.97
C ALA A 92 -2.24 13.92 11.25
N GLY A 93 -1.35 14.91 11.27
CA GLY A 93 0.00 14.82 10.69
C GLY A 93 0.01 14.86 9.16
N ASN A 94 1.21 14.69 8.60
CA ASN A 94 1.42 14.61 7.16
C ASN A 94 2.45 13.52 6.88
N TYR A 95 1.98 12.41 6.35
CA TYR A 95 2.76 11.22 6.13
C TYR A 95 2.81 10.93 4.65
N ASP A 96 3.99 10.62 4.15
CA ASP A 96 4.09 9.99 2.85
C ASP A 96 3.78 8.50 3.01
N PHE A 97 3.28 7.90 1.94
CA PHE A 97 3.09 6.46 1.89
C PHE A 97 3.43 5.89 0.51
N MET A 98 3.74 4.61 0.52
CA MET A 98 3.90 3.78 -0.66
C MET A 98 3.08 2.51 -0.46
N LEU A 99 2.38 2.11 -1.50
CA LEU A 99 1.71 0.82 -1.55
C LEU A 99 2.19 0.04 -2.77
N SER A 100 2.47 -1.25 -2.59
CA SER A 100 2.73 -2.19 -3.67
C SER A 100 1.85 -3.41 -3.49
N ALA A 101 1.31 -3.91 -4.60
CA ALA A 101 0.40 -5.04 -4.65
C ALA A 101 0.77 -5.95 -5.82
N ILE A 102 0.69 -7.27 -5.62
CA ILE A 102 0.74 -8.26 -6.69
C ILE A 102 -0.60 -8.99 -6.71
N ASP A 103 -1.17 -9.05 -7.91
CA ASP A 103 -2.34 -9.87 -8.25
C ASP A 103 -1.86 -11.28 -8.61
N ALA A 104 -2.22 -12.27 -7.79
CA ALA A 104 -1.80 -13.64 -7.96
C ALA A 104 -2.45 -14.31 -9.17
N GLU A 105 -3.66 -13.89 -9.57
CA GLU A 105 -4.32 -14.43 -10.76
C GLU A 105 -3.53 -14.12 -12.03
N LEU A 106 -2.79 -13.00 -12.02
CA LEU A 106 -1.89 -12.58 -13.10
C LEU A 106 -0.45 -13.10 -12.95
N THR A 107 -0.14 -13.86 -11.90
CA THR A 107 1.23 -14.27 -11.55
C THR A 107 1.40 -15.80 -11.53
N PRO A 108 2.13 -16.42 -12.47
CA PRO A 108 2.27 -17.88 -12.53
C PRO A 108 3.00 -18.53 -11.34
N SER A 109 3.75 -17.76 -10.55
CA SER A 109 4.62 -18.26 -9.47
C SER A 109 3.99 -18.20 -8.07
N THR A 110 2.77 -17.69 -7.93
CA THR A 110 2.06 -17.62 -6.64
C THR A 110 0.56 -17.72 -6.85
N ASP A 111 -0.15 -18.29 -5.88
CA ASP A 111 -1.60 -18.41 -5.83
C ASP A 111 -2.23 -17.48 -4.77
N VAL A 112 -1.43 -16.62 -4.13
CA VAL A 112 -1.85 -15.69 -3.08
C VAL A 112 -1.41 -14.27 -3.38
N ASP A 113 -2.36 -13.33 -3.32
CA ASP A 113 -2.06 -11.93 -3.53
C ASP A 113 -1.07 -11.40 -2.47
N MET A 114 -0.14 -10.55 -2.91
CA MET A 114 0.89 -9.98 -2.04
C MET A 114 0.69 -8.49 -1.84
N PHE A 115 0.93 -8.01 -0.63
CA PHE A 115 0.69 -6.63 -0.24
C PHE A 115 1.87 -6.04 0.53
N ARG A 116 2.23 -4.80 0.22
CA ARG A 116 3.11 -3.97 1.04
C ARG A 116 2.55 -2.57 1.19
N ILE A 117 2.56 -2.06 2.41
CA ILE A 117 2.37 -0.64 2.70
C ILE A 117 3.51 -0.14 3.58
N LYS A 118 4.10 0.98 3.16
CA LYS A 118 5.10 1.73 3.90
C LYS A 118 4.56 3.13 4.15
N ILE A 119 4.66 3.62 5.38
CA ILE A 119 4.19 4.94 5.83
C ILE A 119 5.33 5.59 6.62
N TRP A 120 5.67 6.84 6.30
CA TRP A 120 6.71 7.59 6.98
C TRP A 120 6.33 9.05 7.15
N ASP A 121 6.87 9.68 8.19
CA ASP A 121 6.67 11.11 8.40
C ASP A 121 7.33 11.91 7.27
N LYS A 122 6.58 12.81 6.65
CA LYS A 122 7.05 13.57 5.48
C LYS A 122 8.17 14.54 5.82
N ALA A 123 8.22 15.04 7.06
CA ALA A 123 9.19 16.06 7.47
C ALA A 123 10.52 15.43 7.92
N SER A 124 10.46 14.37 8.71
CA SER A 124 11.66 13.71 9.25
C SER A 124 12.16 12.54 8.41
N GLY A 125 11.31 11.95 7.57
CA GLY A 125 11.60 10.70 6.86
C GLY A 125 11.56 9.45 7.76
N SER A 126 11.20 9.60 9.04
CA SER A 126 11.10 8.46 9.97
C SER A 126 9.96 7.54 9.58
N ILE A 127 10.28 6.25 9.43
CA ILE A 127 9.30 5.21 9.11
C ILE A 127 8.39 5.02 10.33
N VAL A 128 7.08 5.05 10.09
CA VAL A 128 6.06 4.76 11.12
C VAL A 128 5.55 3.34 10.97
N TYR A 129 5.38 2.88 9.73
CA TYR A 129 4.95 1.52 9.46
C TYR A 129 5.58 0.99 8.16
N ASP A 130 6.06 -0.25 8.15
CA ASP A 130 6.42 -1.00 6.94
C ASP A 130 6.29 -2.49 7.22
N ASN A 131 5.33 -3.16 6.58
CA ASN A 131 5.19 -4.61 6.72
C ASN A 131 6.28 -5.41 5.98
N GLN A 132 7.23 -4.74 5.32
CA GLN A 132 8.40 -5.35 4.72
C GLN A 132 9.62 -4.45 4.97
N MET A 133 9.91 -4.25 6.26
CA MET A 133 10.99 -3.41 6.77
C MET A 133 12.35 -3.73 6.10
N VAL A 134 13.20 -2.71 5.95
CA VAL A 134 14.55 -2.77 5.34
C VAL A 134 14.57 -3.06 3.83
N ALA A 135 13.50 -3.60 3.23
CA ALA A 135 13.46 -3.83 1.80
C ALA A 135 13.43 -2.52 1.01
N PRO A 136 14.11 -2.45 -0.15
CA PRO A 136 14.08 -1.27 -1.01
C PRO A 136 12.66 -1.02 -1.52
N GLU A 137 12.35 0.22 -1.89
CA GLU A 137 10.99 0.61 -2.26
C GLU A 137 10.50 -0.03 -3.56
N ASP A 138 11.40 -0.42 -4.45
CA ASP A 138 11.10 -1.11 -5.70
C ASP A 138 11.04 -2.64 -5.55
N ALA A 139 11.37 -3.21 -4.39
CA ALA A 139 11.21 -4.64 -4.14
C ALA A 139 9.75 -5.06 -4.27
N ASP A 140 9.56 -6.29 -4.76
CA ASP A 140 8.25 -6.91 -4.81
C ASP A 140 7.69 -7.11 -3.39
N PRO A 141 6.37 -6.95 -3.20
CA PRO A 141 5.73 -7.23 -1.93
C PRO A 141 5.83 -8.72 -1.60
N THR A 142 6.18 -9.04 -0.36
CA THR A 142 6.33 -10.44 0.11
C THR A 142 5.34 -10.83 1.20
N THR A 143 4.45 -9.93 1.63
CA THR A 143 3.43 -10.27 2.64
C THR A 143 2.16 -10.76 1.96
N GLU A 144 1.85 -12.03 2.14
CA GLU A 144 0.61 -12.65 1.70
C GLU A 144 -0.61 -12.02 2.40
N ILE A 145 -1.67 -11.76 1.64
CA ILE A 145 -2.95 -11.41 2.25
C ILE A 145 -3.57 -12.65 2.91
N GLY A 146 -4.14 -12.50 4.10
CA GLY A 146 -4.88 -13.57 4.77
C GLY A 146 -6.33 -13.72 4.30
N GLY A 147 -6.82 -12.76 3.52
CA GLY A 147 -8.13 -12.82 2.86
C GLY A 147 -8.54 -11.49 2.26
N GLY A 148 -9.49 -11.55 1.31
CA GLY A 148 -9.82 -10.46 0.41
C GLY A 148 -9.32 -10.75 -1.01
N SER A 149 -9.11 -9.71 -1.81
CA SER A 149 -8.51 -9.84 -3.14
C SER A 149 -7.80 -8.56 -3.60
N ILE A 150 -6.80 -8.74 -4.45
CA ILE A 150 -6.13 -7.72 -5.23
C ILE A 150 -6.51 -7.96 -6.69
N ILE A 151 -7.15 -6.98 -7.32
CA ILE A 151 -7.50 -7.07 -8.74
C ILE A 151 -6.82 -5.91 -9.45
N ILE A 152 -5.90 -6.25 -10.35
CA ILE A 152 -5.24 -5.29 -11.24
C ILE A 152 -5.92 -5.32 -12.60
N HIS A 153 -6.53 -4.19 -12.97
CA HIS A 153 -7.15 -4.02 -14.25
C HIS A 153 -6.18 -3.35 -15.22
N MET A 154 -5.62 -4.14 -16.14
CA MET A 154 -4.86 -3.65 -17.28
C MET A 154 -5.81 -3.29 -18.43
N THR A 155 -5.59 -2.15 -19.08
CA THR A 155 -6.14 -1.89 -20.41
C THR A 155 -5.33 -2.67 -21.45
N LYS A 156 -6.03 -3.39 -22.33
CA LYS A 156 -5.43 -4.10 -23.48
C LYS A 156 -5.15 -3.16 -24.64
#